data_AF-A0A177DPJ1-F1
#
_entry.id   AF-A0A177DPJ1-F1
#
_cell.length_a   1.000
_cell.length_b   1.000
_cell.length_c   1.000
_cell.angle_alpha   90.00
_cell.angle_beta   90.00
_cell.angle_gamma   90.00
#
_symmetry.space_group_name_H-M   'P 1'
#
loop_
_entity.id
_entity.type
_entity.pdbx_description
1 polymer ?
#
loop_
_entity_poly.entity_id
_entity_poly.type
_entity_poly.pdbx_seq_one_letter_code
_entity_poly.pdbx_strand_id
1 'polypeptide(L)'
;MVIGSNTHVHLELLAAKAIILAKSLLLIARASEATASPPISHTSFRWKMFHQASRKAATSKQRLPDPAQREKITKRNAIESLLLRLPSEIRKGIYAYGLGNTRYRFRPNIRPGRFPVVVKPDQTEYRYPNLPLVCGQLYHETRLLPYKLGTFSFDQWHGYSRDDPLFSFDIRKFLLKRSKSEVKALQTLTFKDLKTTGNRMHWAKQLGFKQFLS
;
A
#
# COMPACT_ATOMS: atom_id res chain seq x y z
N MET A 1 -24.00 31.13 -58.08
CA MET A 1 -24.10 32.24 -57.11
C MET A 1 -25.01 31.80 -55.96
N VAL A 2 -24.45 31.22 -54.90
CA VAL A 2 -25.11 31.03 -53.60
C VAL A 2 -23.99 31.12 -52.55
N ILE A 3 -23.74 32.34 -52.05
CA ILE A 3 -22.86 32.60 -50.91
C ILE A 3 -23.80 32.98 -49.78
N GLY A 4 -24.00 32.09 -48.81
CA GLY A 4 -24.79 32.43 -47.63
C GLY A 4 -25.35 31.21 -46.92
N SER A 5 -24.57 30.63 -46.01
CA SER A 5 -25.10 29.71 -44.98
C SER A 5 -24.08 29.22 -43.93
N ASN A 6 -22.85 29.75 -43.86
CA ASN A 6 -21.85 29.23 -42.90
C ASN A 6 -21.67 30.08 -41.64
N THR A 7 -22.22 31.29 -41.57
CA THR A 7 -22.11 32.16 -40.39
C THR A 7 -23.09 31.75 -39.27
N HIS A 8 -24.24 31.18 -39.62
CA HIS A 8 -25.27 30.80 -38.65
C HIS A 8 -24.85 29.62 -37.77
N VAL A 9 -24.21 28.61 -38.37
CA VAL A 9 -23.73 27.41 -37.65
C VAL A 9 -22.63 27.77 -36.66
N HIS A 10 -21.78 28.74 -37.00
CA HIS A 10 -20.67 29.16 -36.15
C HIS A 10 -21.14 29.96 -34.92
N LEU A 11 -22.23 30.72 -35.06
CA LEU A 11 -22.88 31.44 -33.96
C LEU A 11 -23.58 30.50 -32.98
N GLU A 12 -24.27 29.47 -33.47
CA GLU A 12 -24.90 28.47 -32.59
C GLU A 12 -23.87 27.65 -31.81
N LEU A 13 -22.74 27.30 -32.45
CA LEU A 13 -21.66 26.59 -31.77
C LEU A 13 -21.00 27.43 -30.67
N LEU A 14 -20.85 28.74 -30.89
CA LEU A 14 -20.33 29.67 -29.88
C LEU A 14 -21.32 29.84 -28.71
N ALA A 15 -22.62 29.96 -29.00
CA ALA A 15 -23.66 30.03 -27.97
C ALA A 15 -23.69 28.76 -27.10
N ALA A 16 -23.59 27.58 -27.72
CA ALA A 16 -23.56 26.30 -26.99
C ALA A 16 -22.32 26.20 -26.08
N LYS A 17 -21.14 26.62 -26.56
CA LYS A 17 -19.91 26.65 -25.76
C LYS A 17 -20.01 27.61 -24.57
N ALA A 18 -20.60 28.79 -24.76
CA ALA A 18 -20.79 29.78 -23.70
C ALA A 18 -21.73 29.26 -22.60
N ILE A 19 -22.81 28.57 -22.98
CA ILE A 19 -23.76 27.95 -22.01
C ILE A 19 -23.08 26.86 -21.19
N ILE A 20 -22.25 26.02 -21.81
CA ILE A 20 -21.51 24.96 -21.10
C ILE A 20 -20.53 25.60 -20.09
N LEU A 21 -19.77 26.62 -20.51
CA LEU A 21 -18.83 27.33 -19.64
C LEU A 21 -19.53 28.02 -18.46
N ALA A 22 -20.67 28.67 -18.70
CA ALA A 22 -21.47 29.29 -17.65
C ALA A 22 -22.02 28.27 -16.65
N LYS A 23 -22.48 27.09 -17.11
CA LYS A 23 -22.93 26.00 -16.23
C LYS A 23 -21.78 25.43 -15.40
N SER A 24 -20.60 25.26 -15.98
CA SER A 24 -19.41 24.80 -15.26
C SER A 24 -18.97 25.79 -14.19
N LEU A 25 -18.97 27.09 -14.49
CA LEU A 25 -18.63 28.14 -13.52
C LEU A 25 -19.67 28.23 -12.39
N LEU A 26 -20.97 28.07 -12.69
CA LEU A 26 -22.01 28.04 -11.67
C LEU A 26 -21.89 26.82 -10.75
N LEU A 27 -21.49 25.66 -11.28
CA LEU A 27 -21.20 24.46 -10.49
C LEU A 27 -19.99 24.65 -9.57
N ILE A 28 -18.95 25.35 -10.03
CA ILE A 28 -17.76 25.67 -9.22
C ILE A 28 -18.13 26.70 -8.14
N ALA A 29 -18.94 27.72 -8.45
CA ALA A 29 -19.41 28.70 -7.47
C ALA A 29 -20.28 28.05 -6.38
N ARG A 30 -21.20 27.16 -6.76
CA ARG A 30 -22.02 26.39 -5.80
C ARG A 30 -21.21 25.42 -4.95
N ALA A 31 -20.14 24.84 -5.51
CA ALA A 31 -19.21 24.00 -4.75
C ALA A 31 -18.38 24.83 -3.75
N SER A 32 -18.09 26.09 -4.07
CA SER A 32 -17.39 27.03 -3.19
C SER A 32 -18.25 27.47 -2.01
N GLU A 33 -19.55 27.74 -2.21
CA GLU A 33 -20.47 28.13 -1.12
C GLU A 33 -20.75 26.99 -0.14
N ALA A 34 -20.71 25.73 -0.59
CA ALA A 34 -20.86 24.56 0.27
C ALA A 34 -19.65 24.30 1.20
N THR A 35 -18.59 25.12 1.13
CA THR A 35 -17.37 24.98 1.95
C THR A 35 -17.14 26.13 2.96
N ALA A 36 -18.12 27.03 3.12
CA ALA A 36 -18.11 27.98 4.22
C ALA A 36 -18.32 27.25 5.56
N SER A 37 -17.21 26.85 6.19
CA SER A 37 -17.19 26.28 7.52
C SER A 37 -17.54 27.36 8.56
N PRO A 38 -18.34 27.05 9.60
CA PRO A 38 -18.58 27.99 10.69
C PRO A 38 -17.28 28.30 11.45
N PRO A 39 -17.21 29.46 12.14
CA PRO A 39 -16.03 29.86 12.89
C PRO A 39 -15.65 28.79 13.91
N ILE A 40 -14.35 28.48 13.92
CA ILE A 40 -13.75 27.45 14.75
C ILE A 40 -13.78 27.93 16.20
N SER A 41 -14.79 27.48 16.94
CA SER A 41 -14.74 27.39 18.40
C SER A 41 -15.31 26.05 18.84
N HIS A 42 -14.50 25.25 19.55
CA HIS A 42 -14.86 24.01 20.26
C HIS A 42 -15.32 22.79 19.42
N THR A 43 -14.43 22.18 18.61
CA THR A 43 -14.68 20.86 17.98
C THR A 43 -13.71 19.75 18.39
N SER A 44 -12.86 19.97 19.40
CA SER A 44 -11.96 18.95 19.98
C SER A 44 -12.70 17.74 20.59
N PHE A 45 -13.94 17.91 21.07
CA PHE A 45 -14.71 16.84 21.70
C PHE A 45 -15.50 15.95 20.72
N ARG A 46 -16.00 16.51 19.61
CA ARG A 46 -16.89 15.77 18.67
C ARG A 46 -16.13 14.78 17.77
N TRP A 47 -14.87 15.08 17.43
CA TRP A 47 -14.00 14.18 16.67
C TRP A 47 -13.55 12.94 17.44
N LYS A 48 -13.38 13.06 18.77
CA LYS A 48 -13.02 11.91 19.62
C LYS A 48 -14.15 10.86 19.66
N MET A 49 -15.42 11.29 19.66
CA MET A 49 -16.56 10.37 19.70
C MET A 49 -16.77 9.60 18.39
N PHE A 50 -16.63 10.24 17.23
CA PHE A 50 -16.77 9.55 15.93
C PHE A 50 -15.66 8.50 15.69
N HIS A 51 -14.42 8.80 16.10
CA HIS A 51 -13.33 7.82 16.05
C HIS A 51 -13.52 6.65 17.03
N GLN A 52 -14.18 6.87 18.17
CA GLN A 52 -14.43 5.82 19.16
C GLN A 52 -15.58 4.89 18.73
N ALA A 53 -16.65 5.42 18.12
CA ALA A 53 -17.74 4.62 17.56
C ALA A 53 -17.29 3.77 16.36
N SER A 54 -16.47 4.32 15.48
CA SER A 54 -15.94 3.60 14.32
C SER A 54 -14.88 2.55 14.71
N ARG A 55 -14.08 2.81 15.76
CA ARG A 55 -13.19 1.80 16.37
C ARG A 55 -13.97 0.67 17.05
N LYS A 56 -15.11 0.94 17.70
CA LYS A 56 -15.99 -0.09 18.29
C LYS A 56 -16.68 -0.95 17.21
N ALA A 57 -17.05 -0.38 16.06
CA ALA A 57 -17.60 -1.14 14.93
C ALA A 57 -16.54 -1.99 14.20
N ALA A 58 -15.32 -1.47 13.98
CA ALA A 58 -14.20 -2.22 13.41
C ALA A 58 -13.59 -3.25 14.39
N THR A 59 -14.00 -3.24 15.65
CA THR A 59 -13.71 -4.29 16.64
C THR A 59 -14.90 -5.23 16.86
N SER A 60 -15.79 -5.38 15.87
CA SER A 60 -16.30 -6.73 15.61
C SER A 60 -15.09 -7.55 15.15
N LYS A 61 -14.27 -7.99 16.13
CA LYS A 61 -13.35 -9.11 15.95
C LYS A 61 -14.18 -10.14 15.19
N GLN A 62 -13.86 -10.39 13.91
CA GLN A 62 -14.39 -11.56 13.24
C GLN A 62 -14.12 -12.70 14.21
N ARG A 63 -15.17 -13.20 14.88
CA ARG A 63 -15.01 -14.27 15.84
C ARG A 63 -14.35 -15.37 15.04
N LEU A 64 -13.13 -15.69 15.45
CA LEU A 64 -12.37 -16.75 14.84
C LEU A 64 -13.32 -17.95 14.74
N PRO A 65 -13.53 -18.53 13.55
CA PRO A 65 -14.48 -19.62 13.40
C PRO A 65 -14.14 -20.71 14.41
N ASP A 66 -15.19 -21.24 15.02
CA ASP A 66 -15.09 -22.33 15.99
C ASP A 66 -14.21 -23.47 15.43
N PRO A 67 -13.36 -24.15 16.21
CA PRO A 67 -12.54 -25.26 15.75
C PRO A 67 -13.29 -26.26 14.85
N ALA A 68 -14.54 -26.62 15.17
CA ALA A 68 -15.33 -27.53 14.34
C ALA A 68 -15.70 -26.92 12.97
N GLN A 69 -15.96 -25.61 12.92
CA GLN A 69 -16.19 -24.90 11.65
C GLN A 69 -14.91 -24.86 10.80
N ARG A 70 -13.75 -24.64 11.41
CA ARG A 70 -12.46 -24.66 10.70
C ARG A 70 -12.16 -26.01 10.08
N GLU A 71 -12.46 -27.09 10.80
CA GLU A 71 -12.27 -28.45 10.29
C GLU A 71 -13.17 -28.70 9.08
N LYS A 72 -14.46 -28.31 9.16
CA LYS A 72 -15.38 -28.40 8.02
C LYS A 72 -14.88 -27.61 6.80
N ILE A 73 -14.42 -26.37 7.00
CA ILE A 73 -13.83 -25.54 5.94
C ILE A 73 -12.58 -26.20 5.37
N THR A 74 -11.72 -26.76 6.22
CA THR A 74 -10.48 -27.42 5.79
C THR A 74 -10.77 -28.65 4.94
N LYS A 75 -11.69 -29.52 5.38
CA LYS A 75 -12.14 -30.70 4.62
C LYS A 75 -12.75 -30.31 3.28
N ARG A 76 -13.62 -29.30 3.27
CA ARG A 76 -14.24 -28.77 2.05
C ARG A 76 -13.18 -28.21 1.09
N ASN A 77 -12.28 -27.37 1.58
CA ASN A 77 -11.21 -26.77 0.77
C ASN A 77 -10.24 -27.82 0.22
N ALA A 78 -9.97 -28.90 0.94
CA ALA A 78 -9.12 -29.99 0.45
C ALA A 78 -9.72 -30.68 -0.79
N ILE A 79 -11.05 -30.75 -0.89
CA ILE A 79 -11.78 -31.37 -2.00
C ILE A 79 -12.01 -30.36 -3.14
N GLU A 80 -12.49 -29.17 -2.80
CA GLU A 80 -12.95 -28.17 -3.77
C GLU A 80 -11.83 -27.28 -4.31
N SER A 81 -10.76 -27.05 -3.55
CA SER A 81 -9.66 -26.17 -4.00
C SER A 81 -8.68 -26.91 -4.89
N LEU A 82 -8.75 -26.64 -6.19
CA LEU A 82 -7.80 -27.15 -7.18
C LEU A 82 -6.35 -26.85 -6.78
N LEU A 83 -6.09 -25.67 -6.21
CA LEU A 83 -4.76 -25.24 -5.79
C LEU A 83 -4.21 -26.11 -4.64
N LEU A 84 -5.06 -26.51 -3.67
CA LEU A 84 -4.61 -27.32 -2.54
C LEU A 84 -4.40 -28.79 -2.88
N ARG A 85 -5.01 -29.27 -3.98
CA ARG A 85 -4.80 -30.63 -4.49
C ARG A 85 -3.48 -30.82 -5.24
N LEU A 86 -2.85 -29.71 -5.68
CA LEU A 86 -1.55 -29.78 -6.34
C LEU A 86 -0.46 -30.21 -5.36
N PRO A 87 0.60 -30.91 -5.80
CA PRO A 87 1.79 -31.14 -4.98
C PRO A 87 2.44 -29.84 -4.50
N SER A 88 3.17 -29.89 -3.39
CA SER A 88 3.77 -28.72 -2.75
C SER A 88 4.75 -27.99 -3.66
N GLU A 89 5.42 -28.74 -4.53
CA GLU A 89 6.41 -28.29 -5.50
C GLU A 89 5.76 -27.40 -6.55
N ILE A 90 4.63 -27.84 -7.10
CA ILE A 90 3.86 -27.10 -8.11
C ILE A 90 3.29 -25.82 -7.50
N ARG A 91 2.73 -25.90 -6.29
CA ARG A 91 2.24 -24.70 -5.57
C ARG A 91 3.36 -23.69 -5.41
N LYS A 92 4.50 -24.09 -4.84
CA LYS A 92 5.68 -23.22 -4.68
C LYS A 92 6.13 -22.64 -6.02
N GLY A 93 6.09 -23.42 -7.11
CA GLY A 93 6.38 -22.96 -8.46
C GLY A 93 5.45 -21.83 -8.92
N ILE A 94 4.13 -21.98 -8.75
CA ILE A 94 3.13 -20.95 -9.08
C ILE A 94 3.39 -19.67 -8.27
N TYR A 95 3.62 -19.80 -6.96
CA TYR A 95 3.91 -18.64 -6.12
C TYR A 95 5.25 -18.00 -6.43
N ALA A 96 6.28 -18.81 -6.71
CA ALA A 96 7.58 -18.31 -7.11
C ALA A 96 7.49 -17.53 -8.43
N TYR A 97 6.71 -18.01 -9.39
CA TYR A 97 6.46 -17.31 -10.64
C TYR A 97 5.75 -15.97 -10.41
N GLY A 98 4.65 -15.97 -9.63
CA GLY A 98 3.90 -14.74 -9.35
C GLY A 98 4.67 -13.71 -8.51
N LEU A 99 5.47 -14.17 -7.55
CA LEU A 99 6.19 -13.31 -6.61
C LEU A 99 7.60 -12.94 -7.10
N GLY A 100 8.18 -13.73 -8.02
CA GLY A 100 9.59 -13.69 -8.34
C GLY A 100 10.11 -12.39 -8.93
N ASN A 101 9.24 -11.64 -9.60
CA ASN A 101 9.58 -10.34 -10.20
C ASN A 101 8.88 -9.17 -9.50
N THR A 102 8.33 -9.40 -8.31
CA THR A 102 7.64 -8.35 -7.57
C THR A 102 8.63 -7.40 -6.92
N ARG A 103 8.48 -6.10 -7.19
CA ARG A 103 9.24 -5.03 -6.54
C ARG A 103 8.39 -4.38 -5.46
N TYR A 104 8.84 -4.49 -4.21
CA TYR A 104 8.18 -3.89 -3.05
C TYR A 104 8.81 -2.54 -2.78
N ARG A 105 8.09 -1.46 -3.09
CA ARG A 105 8.56 -0.10 -2.85
C ARG A 105 8.06 0.42 -1.51
N PHE A 106 8.97 0.89 -0.68
CA PHE A 106 8.70 1.55 0.58
C PHE A 106 9.05 3.01 0.41
N ARG A 107 8.03 3.87 0.39
CA ARG A 107 8.25 5.30 0.54
C ARG A 107 8.14 5.66 2.01
N PRO A 108 8.91 6.66 2.44
CA PRO A 108 8.73 7.23 3.75
C PRO A 108 7.39 7.94 3.83
N ASN A 109 6.69 7.74 4.94
CA ASN A 109 5.37 8.32 5.18
C ASN A 109 5.41 9.78 5.67
N ILE A 110 6.51 10.50 5.43
CA ILE A 110 6.70 11.84 5.98
C ILE A 110 6.78 12.82 4.81
N ARG A 111 5.78 13.70 4.71
CA ARG A 111 5.81 14.80 3.76
C ARG A 111 6.69 15.91 4.34
N PRO A 112 7.69 16.44 3.60
CA PRO A 112 8.48 17.56 4.07
C PRO A 112 7.57 18.78 4.33
N GLY A 113 7.74 19.43 5.49
CA GLY A 113 7.06 20.70 5.81
C GLY A 113 5.65 20.60 6.42
N ARG A 114 5.12 19.40 6.69
CA ARG A 114 3.91 19.26 7.52
C ARG A 114 4.21 18.27 8.65
N PHE A 115 3.80 18.61 9.88
CA PHE A 115 3.75 17.69 11.03
C PHE A 115 3.38 16.29 10.58
N PRO A 116 3.89 15.20 11.20
CA PRO A 116 3.68 13.83 10.74
C PRO A 116 2.19 13.58 10.52
N VAL A 117 1.74 13.80 9.28
CA VAL A 117 0.41 13.46 8.86
C VAL A 117 0.49 11.96 8.87
N VAL A 118 -0.28 11.33 9.76
CA VAL A 118 -0.56 9.91 9.68
C VAL A 118 -1.22 9.73 8.32
N VAL A 119 -0.42 9.52 7.28
CA VAL A 119 -0.91 9.16 5.96
C VAL A 119 -1.64 7.86 6.23
N LYS A 120 -2.97 7.92 6.16
CA LYS A 120 -3.78 6.70 6.13
C LYS A 120 -3.17 5.90 4.98
N PRO A 121 -2.70 4.66 5.22
CA PRO A 121 -2.01 3.88 4.20
C PRO A 121 -2.94 3.79 3.01
N ASP A 122 -2.69 4.65 2.03
CA ASP A 122 -3.34 4.60 0.75
C ASP A 122 -2.83 3.33 0.06
N GLN A 123 -3.73 2.76 -0.73
CA GLN A 123 -3.77 1.36 -1.14
C GLN A 123 -2.55 0.85 -1.94
N THR A 124 -1.52 1.67 -2.09
CA THR A 124 -0.33 1.44 -2.90
C THR A 124 0.85 0.83 -2.15
N GLU A 125 0.91 0.91 -0.82
CA GLU A 125 2.20 0.68 -0.12
C GLU A 125 2.29 -0.54 0.80
N TYR A 126 1.20 -1.30 0.91
CA TYR A 126 1.20 -2.53 1.68
C TYR A 126 0.46 -3.63 0.95
N ARG A 127 0.87 -3.92 -0.30
CA ARG A 127 0.89 -5.31 -0.73
C ARG A 127 1.97 -6.01 0.08
N TYR A 128 1.72 -6.16 1.39
CA TYR A 128 2.23 -7.33 2.09
C TYR A 128 1.92 -8.50 1.16
N PRO A 129 2.83 -9.46 1.04
CA PRO A 129 2.51 -10.73 0.43
C PRO A 129 1.48 -11.41 1.33
N ASN A 130 0.22 -10.96 1.25
CA ASN A 130 -0.93 -11.40 2.02
C ASN A 130 -1.65 -12.53 1.29
N LEU A 131 -1.26 -12.85 0.06
CA LEU A 131 -1.68 -14.07 -0.63
C LEU A 131 -1.57 -15.35 0.23
N PRO A 132 -0.57 -15.52 1.12
CA PRO A 132 -0.49 -16.68 1.99
C PRO A 132 -1.52 -16.68 3.13
N LEU A 133 -2.28 -15.62 3.37
CA LEU A 133 -3.24 -15.55 4.50
C LEU A 133 -4.54 -16.33 4.25
N VAL A 134 -4.72 -16.93 3.06
CA VAL A 134 -5.95 -17.66 2.70
C VAL A 134 -6.05 -19.00 3.44
N CYS A 135 -4.93 -19.73 3.59
CA CYS A 135 -4.90 -20.94 4.41
C CYS A 135 -3.53 -21.16 5.07
N GLY A 136 -3.52 -21.81 6.24
CA GLY A 136 -2.29 -22.04 7.01
C GLY A 136 -1.23 -22.86 6.25
N GLN A 137 -1.64 -23.82 5.44
CA GLN A 137 -0.72 -24.62 4.63
C GLN A 137 0.05 -23.76 3.63
N LEU A 138 -0.67 -22.96 2.83
CA LEU A 138 -0.06 -22.03 1.87
C LEU A 138 0.80 -20.99 2.59
N TYR A 139 0.36 -20.52 3.77
CA TYR A 139 1.15 -19.63 4.62
C TYR A 139 2.54 -20.21 4.91
N HIS A 140 2.61 -21.42 5.46
CA HIS A 140 3.88 -22.03 5.83
C HIS A 140 4.78 -22.32 4.62
N GLU A 141 4.20 -22.69 3.48
CA GLU A 141 4.95 -22.98 2.26
C GLU A 141 5.52 -21.73 1.59
N THR A 142 4.77 -20.63 1.60
CA THR A 142 5.04 -19.48 0.72
C THR A 142 5.48 -18.22 1.46
N ARG A 143 5.33 -18.12 2.78
CA ARG A 143 5.65 -16.89 3.55
C ARG A 143 7.08 -16.36 3.34
N LEU A 144 8.03 -17.25 3.01
CA LEU A 144 9.43 -16.85 2.77
C LEU A 144 9.71 -16.47 1.31
N LEU A 145 8.88 -16.88 0.35
CA LEU A 145 9.10 -16.61 -1.08
C LEU A 145 9.21 -15.12 -1.42
N PRO A 146 8.39 -14.22 -0.87
CA PRO A 146 8.53 -12.78 -1.11
C PRO A 146 9.90 -12.24 -0.74
N TYR A 147 10.51 -12.75 0.33
CA TYR A 147 11.84 -12.32 0.77
C TYR A 147 12.96 -12.96 -0.05
N LYS A 148 12.76 -14.22 -0.45
CA LYS A 148 13.71 -14.95 -1.29
C LYS A 148 13.79 -14.39 -2.70
N LEU A 149 12.66 -14.05 -3.30
CA LEU A 149 12.61 -13.72 -4.72
C LEU A 149 12.32 -12.24 -4.99
N GLY A 150 11.66 -11.57 -4.04
CA GLY A 150 11.29 -10.17 -4.19
C GLY A 150 12.45 -9.20 -4.06
N THR A 151 12.34 -8.08 -4.76
CA THR A 151 13.26 -6.94 -4.59
C THR A 151 12.57 -5.88 -3.76
N PHE A 152 13.17 -5.52 -2.63
CA PHE A 152 12.67 -4.48 -1.74
C PHE A 152 13.43 -3.19 -2.03
N SER A 153 12.72 -2.14 -2.42
CA SER A 153 13.30 -0.84 -2.74
C SER A 153 12.85 0.20 -1.73
N PHE A 154 13.80 0.87 -1.09
CA PHE A 154 13.55 2.01 -0.23
C PHE A 154 13.85 3.28 -1.03
N ASP A 155 12.85 4.13 -1.17
CA ASP A 155 13.06 5.44 -1.77
C ASP A 155 13.82 6.30 -0.75
N GLN A 156 14.97 6.84 -1.14
CA GLN A 156 15.72 7.76 -0.30
C GLN A 156 14.93 9.07 -0.22
N TRP A 157 14.99 9.70 0.94
CA TRP A 157 14.49 11.06 1.06
C TRP A 157 15.43 12.02 0.37
N HIS A 158 14.87 12.89 -0.46
CA HIS A 158 15.58 14.09 -0.87
C HIS A 158 15.90 14.93 0.38
N GLY A 159 17.18 15.03 0.74
CA GLY A 159 17.66 15.91 1.81
C GLY A 159 18.40 15.25 2.97
N TYR A 160 18.40 13.91 3.08
CA TYR A 160 19.19 13.23 4.11
C TYR A 160 20.51 12.72 3.56
N SER A 161 21.61 13.14 4.19
CA SER A 161 22.94 12.56 3.97
C SER A 161 22.93 11.07 4.36
N ARG A 162 23.86 10.30 3.80
CA ARG A 162 24.09 8.89 4.16
C ARG A 162 24.38 8.71 5.64
N ASP A 163 24.94 9.75 6.26
CA ASP A 163 25.31 9.78 7.68
C ASP A 163 24.14 10.17 8.59
N ASP A 164 22.99 10.55 8.03
CA ASP A 164 21.82 10.91 8.83
C ASP A 164 21.23 9.65 9.50
N PRO A 165 21.08 9.63 10.84
CA PRO A 165 20.44 8.52 11.54
C PRO A 165 19.05 8.15 10.99
N LEU A 166 18.32 9.11 10.43
CA LEU A 166 16.99 8.94 9.84
C LEU A 166 17.03 8.17 8.52
N PHE A 167 18.15 8.21 7.77
CA PHE A 167 18.31 7.41 6.53
C PHE A 167 18.10 5.92 6.79
N SER A 168 18.59 5.44 7.94
CA SER A 168 18.48 4.04 8.34
C SER A 168 17.12 3.67 8.96
N PHE A 169 16.29 4.65 9.31
CA PHE A 169 15.13 4.44 10.18
C PHE A 169 14.08 3.52 9.56
N ASP A 170 13.73 3.73 8.29
CA ASP A 170 12.70 2.93 7.62
C ASP A 170 13.13 1.48 7.40
N ILE A 171 14.40 1.27 7.05
CA ILE A 171 14.99 -0.06 6.91
C ILE A 171 15.03 -0.76 8.26
N ARG A 172 15.49 -0.05 9.30
CA ARG A 172 15.55 -0.57 10.66
C ARG A 172 14.16 -0.97 11.14
N LYS A 173 13.17 -0.11 10.95
CA LYS A 173 11.77 -0.38 11.27
C LYS A 173 11.21 -1.55 10.46
N PHE A 174 11.56 -1.66 9.18
CA PHE A 174 11.19 -2.78 8.33
C PHE A 174 11.77 -4.10 8.88
N LEU A 175 13.07 -4.15 9.13
CA LEU A 175 13.77 -5.34 9.62
C LEU A 175 13.32 -5.76 11.03
N LEU A 176 13.09 -4.80 11.94
CA LEU A 176 12.62 -5.06 13.30
C LEU A 176 11.21 -5.68 13.35
N LYS A 177 10.38 -5.44 12.33
CA LYS A 177 9.04 -6.02 12.23
C LYS A 177 9.01 -7.44 11.67
N ARG A 178 10.16 -7.98 11.23
CA ARG A 178 10.23 -9.30 10.59
C ARG A 178 10.88 -10.32 11.50
N SER A 179 10.47 -11.57 11.33
CA SER A 179 11.08 -12.71 11.99
C SER A 179 12.51 -12.94 11.49
N LYS A 180 13.35 -13.58 12.32
CA LYS A 180 14.72 -13.97 11.95
C LYS A 180 14.78 -14.75 10.63
N SER A 181 13.81 -15.65 10.41
CA SER A 181 13.74 -16.45 9.18
C SER A 181 13.44 -15.61 7.93
N GLU A 182 12.62 -14.58 8.04
CA GLU A 182 12.30 -13.67 6.93
C GLU A 182 13.48 -12.79 6.60
N VAL A 183 14.16 -12.23 7.61
CA VAL A 183 15.37 -11.43 7.41
C VAL A 183 16.50 -12.29 6.81
N LYS A 184 16.64 -13.55 7.25
CA LYS A 184 17.59 -14.49 6.65
C LYS A 184 17.22 -14.80 5.20
N ALA A 185 15.93 -14.94 4.89
CA ALA A 185 15.47 -15.21 3.53
C ALA A 185 15.61 -14.02 2.58
N LEU A 186 15.78 -12.80 3.09
CA LEU A 186 15.87 -11.57 2.33
C LEU A 186 17.09 -11.57 1.39
N GLN A 187 16.85 -11.64 0.08
CA GLN A 187 17.94 -11.64 -0.90
C GLN A 187 18.35 -10.23 -1.33
N THR A 188 17.39 -9.39 -1.75
CA THR A 188 17.70 -8.15 -2.46
C THR A 188 17.06 -6.94 -1.80
N LEU A 189 17.90 -6.02 -1.35
CA LEU A 189 17.52 -4.68 -0.89
C LEU A 189 18.20 -3.64 -1.78
N THR A 190 17.41 -2.67 -2.24
CA THR A 190 17.86 -1.61 -3.16
C THR A 190 17.48 -0.24 -2.63
N PHE A 191 18.33 0.74 -2.92
CA PHE A 191 18.07 2.16 -2.66
C PHE A 191 18.06 2.87 -4.00
N LYS A 192 16.94 3.53 -4.29
CA LYS A 192 16.67 4.06 -5.62
C LYS A 192 17.72 5.10 -6.05
N ASP A 193 18.15 5.94 -5.12
CA ASP A 193 19.01 7.09 -5.43
C ASP A 193 20.50 6.72 -5.44
N LEU A 194 20.89 5.66 -4.73
CA LEU A 194 22.30 5.27 -4.62
C LEU A 194 22.76 4.32 -5.72
N LYS A 195 21.83 3.75 -6.52
CA LYS A 195 22.08 2.57 -7.39
C LYS A 195 22.74 1.39 -6.66
N THR A 196 22.89 1.47 -5.33
CA THR A 196 23.50 0.43 -4.51
C THR A 196 22.48 -0.68 -4.32
N THR A 197 22.78 -1.80 -4.94
CA THR A 197 22.11 -3.07 -4.68
C THR A 197 22.98 -3.85 -3.71
N GLY A 198 22.39 -4.32 -2.62
CA GLY A 198 23.11 -5.09 -1.61
C GLY A 198 22.27 -6.25 -1.12
N ASN A 199 22.93 -7.37 -0.83
CA ASN A 199 22.30 -8.49 -0.15
C ASN A 199 22.15 -8.19 1.35
N ARG A 200 21.51 -9.10 2.10
CA ARG A 200 21.33 -8.94 3.54
C ARG A 200 22.63 -8.67 4.31
N MET A 201 23.75 -9.28 3.91
CA MET A 201 25.03 -9.16 4.62
C MET A 201 25.64 -7.78 4.43
N HIS A 202 25.55 -7.24 3.22
CA HIS A 202 25.96 -5.87 2.90
C HIS A 202 25.25 -4.87 3.82
N TRP A 203 23.91 -4.95 3.89
CA TRP A 203 23.11 -4.03 4.70
C TRP A 203 23.22 -4.29 6.20
N ALA A 204 23.34 -5.54 6.65
CA ALA A 204 23.56 -5.85 8.06
C ALA A 204 24.86 -5.23 8.58
N LYS A 205 25.94 -5.28 7.78
CA LYS A 205 27.22 -4.62 8.09
C LYS A 205 27.06 -3.10 8.08
N GLN A 206 26.48 -2.54 7.03
CA GLN A 206 26.36 -1.09 6.86
C GLN A 206 25.46 -0.42 7.90
N LEU A 207 24.42 -1.12 8.36
CA LEU A 207 23.45 -0.60 9.34
C LEU A 207 23.77 -1.03 10.78
N GLY A 208 24.91 -1.71 11.00
CA GLY A 208 25.34 -2.14 12.34
C GLY A 208 24.48 -3.22 13.01
N PHE A 209 23.74 -4.02 12.23
CA PHE A 209 22.88 -5.07 12.77
C PHE A 209 23.66 -6.35 13.09
N LYS A 210 24.29 -6.39 14.28
CA LYS A 210 24.99 -7.58 14.77
C LYS A 210 24.10 -8.83 14.82
N GLN A 211 22.81 -8.66 15.13
CA GLN A 211 21.82 -9.74 15.25
C GLN A 211 21.49 -10.46 13.92
N PHE A 212 21.92 -9.94 12.78
CA PHE A 212 21.71 -10.57 11.47
C PHE A 212 23.01 -11.17 10.90
N LEU A 213 24.13 -11.04 11.62
CA LEU A 213 25.44 -11.56 11.23
C LEU A 213 25.76 -12.94 11.84
N SER A 214 25.02 -13.34 12.88
CA SER A 214 25.06 -14.68 13.52
C SER A 214 24.06 -15.64 12.88
#